data_AF-A0A7Z9HFX2-F1
#
_entry.id   AF-A0A7Z9HFX2-F1
#
_cell.length_a   1.000
_cell.length_b   1.000
_cell.length_c   1.000
_cell.angle_alpha   90.00
_cell.angle_beta   90.00
_cell.angle_gamma   90.00
#
_symmetry.space_group_name_H-M   'P 1'
#
loop_
_entity.id
_entity.type
_entity.pdbx_description
1 polymer ?
#
loop_
_entity_poly.entity_id
_entity_poly.type
_entity_poly.pdbx_seq_one_letter_code
_entity_poly.pdbx_strand_id
1 'polypeptide(L)'
;MKENGNQVTNVSAASSVTNDDLFVDDLPSAQNELRSDFIESPAAQKRDRMKVVGKQVAHDSAVGHVTGDALFVDDLPFTKNELVVDFIGSPVAHGEIINLNSEELAQLDGITGVFTHADIPGHNLYGPVIQDERFLAEGVVEYVGQPIAIIAGESREAIRQAKKKLRLEIKELVPVFTIEEAISAKQFIGTTRRFKQGNFEKAWSEAEHTLKGTFICNGQEQFYLESQAALAWPGE
;
A
#
# COMPACT_ATOMS: atom_id res chain seq x y z
N MET A 1 -39.63 -14.93 59.37
CA MET A 1 -40.43 -16.14 59.10
C MET A 1 -39.67 -16.94 58.05
N LYS A 2 -39.02 -18.04 58.48
CA LYS A 2 -38.52 -19.23 57.73
C LYS A 2 -37.75 -19.02 56.40
N GLU A 3 -36.44 -19.29 56.37
CA GLU A 3 -35.77 -20.53 55.85
C GLU A 3 -35.79 -20.59 54.30
N ASN A 4 -34.75 -20.82 53.50
CA ASN A 4 -33.42 -21.48 53.55
C ASN A 4 -32.52 -20.79 52.48
N GLY A 5 -31.18 -20.70 52.53
CA GLY A 5 -30.18 -21.70 52.88
C GLY A 5 -29.64 -22.39 51.63
N ASN A 6 -28.58 -21.88 50.99
CA ASN A 6 -27.30 -22.59 50.78
C ASN A 6 -26.31 -21.79 49.91
N GLN A 7 -25.14 -21.49 50.48
CA GLN A 7 -23.91 -21.26 49.72
C GLN A 7 -23.39 -22.61 49.23
N VAL A 8 -22.97 -22.68 47.96
CA VAL A 8 -22.11 -23.77 47.48
C VAL A 8 -20.92 -23.14 46.78
N THR A 9 -19.79 -23.19 47.47
CA THR A 9 -18.44 -23.06 46.90
C THR A 9 -18.16 -24.28 46.04
N ASN A 10 -17.81 -24.10 44.77
CA ASN A 10 -17.15 -25.12 43.98
C ASN A 10 -15.82 -24.58 43.46
N VAL A 11 -14.75 -25.09 44.05
CA VAL A 11 -13.42 -25.16 43.46
C VAL A 11 -13.37 -26.46 42.66
N SER A 12 -13.11 -26.40 41.37
CA SER A 12 -12.68 -27.56 40.57
C SER A 12 -11.64 -27.07 39.57
N ALA A 13 -10.36 -27.26 39.91
CA ALA A 13 -9.47 -28.23 39.28
C ALA A 13 -9.12 -27.86 37.83
N ALA A 14 -7.89 -27.39 37.65
CA ALA A 14 -7.24 -27.27 36.35
C ALA A 14 -7.15 -28.67 35.72
N SER A 15 -7.86 -28.88 34.62
CA SER A 15 -7.62 -30.01 33.72
C SER A 15 -6.58 -29.59 32.69
N SER A 16 -5.46 -30.31 32.68
CA SER A 16 -4.40 -30.22 31.68
C SER A 16 -4.95 -30.42 30.28
N VAL A 17 -4.79 -29.41 29.41
CA VAL A 17 -5.03 -29.55 27.97
C VAL A 17 -3.84 -30.31 27.39
N THR A 18 -4.08 -31.52 26.88
CA THR A 18 -3.11 -32.26 26.08
C THR A 18 -3.20 -31.81 24.62
N ASN A 19 -2.06 -31.84 23.91
CA ASN A 19 -1.89 -31.37 22.53
C ASN A 19 -2.80 -32.03 21.47
N ASP A 20 -3.66 -32.98 21.83
CA ASP A 20 -4.57 -33.66 20.91
C ASP A 20 -5.90 -32.89 20.69
N ASP A 21 -6.20 -31.85 21.49
CA ASP A 21 -7.44 -31.06 21.34
C ASP A 21 -7.35 -29.95 20.26
N LEU A 22 -6.23 -29.84 19.53
CA LEU A 22 -5.97 -28.72 18.60
C LEU A 22 -6.13 -29.06 17.11
N PHE A 23 -6.53 -30.28 16.76
CA PHE A 23 -6.79 -30.64 15.35
C PHE A 23 -8.05 -31.50 15.21
N VAL A 24 -9.17 -30.84 14.92
CA VAL A 24 -10.38 -31.48 14.38
C VAL A 24 -10.62 -30.93 12.98
N ASP A 25 -9.79 -31.36 12.03
CA ASP A 25 -10.10 -31.32 10.60
C ASP A 25 -10.90 -32.59 10.29
N ASP A 26 -12.23 -32.51 10.40
CA ASP A 26 -13.19 -33.27 9.58
C ASP A 26 -14.61 -33.00 10.09
N LEU A 27 -15.21 -31.90 9.62
CA LEU A 27 -16.66 -31.76 9.61
C LEU A 27 -17.17 -32.33 8.27
N PRO A 28 -18.00 -33.38 8.26
CA PRO A 28 -18.59 -33.87 7.03
C PRO A 28 -19.46 -32.75 6.43
N SER A 29 -19.28 -32.52 5.14
CA SER A 29 -20.08 -31.60 4.33
C SER A 29 -21.55 -32.03 4.36
N ALA A 30 -22.28 -31.54 5.37
CA ALA A 30 -23.71 -31.72 5.46
C ALA A 30 -24.34 -31.14 4.19
N GLN A 31 -24.99 -32.02 3.43
CA GLN A 31 -25.77 -31.70 2.26
C GLN A 31 -26.74 -30.57 2.61
N ASN A 32 -26.55 -29.43 1.95
CA ASN A 32 -27.38 -28.26 2.12
C ASN A 32 -28.73 -28.56 1.44
N GLU A 33 -29.65 -29.22 2.15
CA GLU A 33 -30.99 -29.48 1.64
C GLU A 33 -31.75 -28.16 1.48
N LEU A 34 -32.10 -27.85 0.23
CA LEU A 34 -32.89 -26.68 -0.14
C LEU A 34 -34.27 -26.79 0.50
N ARG A 35 -34.56 -25.88 1.44
CA ARG A 35 -35.91 -25.72 2.02
C ARG A 35 -36.91 -25.40 0.90
N SER A 36 -37.92 -26.26 0.75
CA SER A 36 -38.91 -26.28 -0.33
C SER A 36 -39.95 -25.15 -0.32
N ASP A 37 -39.87 -24.22 0.63
CA ASP A 37 -40.98 -23.31 0.93
C ASP A 37 -40.74 -21.86 0.45
N PHE A 38 -39.69 -21.64 -0.35
CA PHE A 38 -39.48 -20.35 -1.01
C PHE A 38 -40.33 -20.25 -2.27
N ILE A 39 -41.42 -19.49 -2.20
CA ILE A 39 -42.21 -19.07 -3.35
C ILE A 39 -41.29 -18.36 -4.34
N GLU A 40 -41.00 -19.01 -5.47
CA GLU A 40 -40.21 -18.41 -6.54
C GLU A 40 -40.94 -17.19 -7.11
N SER A 41 -40.35 -16.01 -6.89
CA SER A 41 -40.79 -14.77 -7.53
C SER A 41 -40.65 -14.89 -9.06
N PRO A 42 -41.50 -14.22 -9.87
CA PRO A 42 -41.43 -14.23 -11.34
C PRO A 42 -40.08 -13.77 -11.93
N ALA A 43 -39.19 -13.19 -11.11
CA ALA A 43 -37.81 -12.92 -11.48
C ALA A 43 -36.95 -14.19 -11.65
N ALA A 44 -37.39 -15.33 -11.10
CA ALA A 44 -36.69 -16.62 -11.19
C ALA A 44 -36.65 -17.17 -12.62
N GLN A 45 -37.72 -16.98 -13.41
CA GLN A 45 -37.79 -17.45 -14.80
C GLN A 45 -36.89 -16.68 -15.78
N LYS A 46 -36.38 -15.50 -15.39
CA LYS A 46 -35.46 -14.70 -16.22
C LYS A 46 -33.98 -14.98 -15.90
N ARG A 47 -33.67 -15.94 -15.01
CA ARG A 47 -32.30 -16.34 -14.63
C ARG A 47 -31.64 -17.31 -15.60
N ASP A 48 -32.40 -17.94 -16.49
CA ASP A 48 -31.91 -18.98 -17.42
C ASP A 48 -30.94 -18.44 -18.51
N ARG A 49 -30.75 -17.12 -18.60
CA ARG A 49 -29.77 -16.50 -19.51
C ARG A 49 -28.40 -16.20 -18.90
N MET A 50 -28.21 -16.36 -17.59
CA MET A 50 -26.91 -16.13 -16.95
C MET A 50 -26.26 -17.46 -16.56
N LYS A 51 -25.66 -18.14 -17.55
CA LYS A 51 -25.14 -19.52 -17.42
C LYS A 51 -24.05 -19.72 -16.34
N VAL A 52 -23.44 -18.65 -15.84
CA VAL A 52 -22.23 -18.70 -14.98
C VAL A 52 -22.33 -17.92 -13.67
N VAL A 53 -23.34 -17.05 -13.48
CA VAL A 53 -23.45 -16.22 -12.26
C VAL A 53 -23.75 -17.10 -11.05
N GLY A 54 -22.95 -16.96 -9.98
CA GLY A 54 -23.09 -17.74 -8.74
C GLY A 54 -22.42 -19.13 -8.78
N LYS A 55 -21.73 -19.48 -9.87
CA LYS A 55 -20.93 -20.72 -9.95
C LYS A 55 -19.47 -20.45 -9.63
N GLN A 56 -18.80 -21.44 -9.03
CA GLN A 56 -17.34 -21.43 -8.85
C GLN A 56 -16.67 -21.79 -10.17
N VAL A 57 -16.27 -20.77 -10.93
CA VAL A 57 -15.52 -20.92 -12.18
C VAL A 57 -14.05 -20.56 -11.90
N ALA A 58 -13.12 -21.29 -12.49
CA ALA A 58 -11.70 -20.96 -12.37
C ALA A 58 -11.40 -19.58 -12.99
N HIS A 59 -10.40 -18.90 -12.46
CA HIS A 59 -9.92 -17.64 -13.03
C HIS A 59 -9.39 -17.87 -14.44
N ASP A 60 -9.70 -16.97 -15.39
CA ASP A 60 -9.35 -17.13 -16.81
C ASP A 60 -7.83 -17.34 -17.03
N SER A 61 -7.00 -16.64 -16.26
CA SER A 61 -5.53 -16.76 -16.31
C SER A 61 -4.94 -17.83 -15.39
N ALA A 62 -5.76 -18.62 -14.68
CA ALA A 62 -5.28 -19.55 -13.64
C ALA A 62 -4.24 -20.54 -14.18
N VAL A 63 -4.46 -21.08 -15.38
CA VAL A 63 -3.52 -22.01 -16.02
C VAL A 63 -2.15 -21.35 -16.23
N GLY A 64 -2.13 -20.13 -16.78
CA GLY A 64 -0.89 -19.39 -17.00
C GLY A 64 -0.13 -19.09 -15.70
N HIS A 65 -0.83 -18.79 -14.61
CA HIS A 65 -0.18 -18.58 -13.32
C HIS A 65 0.46 -19.84 -12.73
N VAL A 66 -0.15 -21.02 -12.91
CA VAL A 66 0.39 -22.26 -12.36
C VAL A 66 1.43 -22.93 -13.26
N THR A 67 1.44 -22.62 -14.56
CA THR A 67 2.46 -23.10 -15.50
C THR A 67 3.65 -22.16 -15.65
N GLY A 68 3.47 -20.88 -15.28
CA GLY A 68 4.45 -19.82 -15.54
C GLY A 68 4.33 -19.19 -16.94
N ASP A 69 3.26 -19.49 -17.69
CA ASP A 69 3.04 -18.92 -19.02
C ASP A 69 2.37 -17.52 -18.98
N ALA A 70 1.85 -17.10 -17.82
CA ALA A 70 1.31 -15.75 -17.65
C ALA A 70 2.46 -14.74 -17.51
N LEU A 71 2.63 -13.89 -18.52
CA LEU A 71 3.70 -12.89 -18.57
C LEU A 71 3.35 -11.64 -17.75
N PHE A 72 4.28 -11.24 -16.90
CA PHE A 72 4.32 -9.96 -16.20
C PHE A 72 5.33 -9.01 -16.87
N VAL A 73 5.46 -7.77 -16.37
CA VAL A 73 6.23 -6.74 -17.10
C VAL A 73 7.70 -7.11 -17.25
N ASP A 74 8.34 -7.59 -16.18
CA ASP A 74 9.77 -7.98 -16.19
C ASP A 74 10.01 -9.36 -16.83
N ASP A 75 8.95 -10.11 -17.19
CA ASP A 75 9.05 -11.37 -17.95
C ASP A 75 9.20 -11.11 -19.46
N LEU A 76 8.90 -9.89 -19.92
CA LEU A 76 9.03 -9.53 -21.32
C LEU A 76 10.53 -9.53 -21.72
N PRO A 77 10.88 -10.09 -22.89
CA PRO A 77 12.27 -10.15 -23.31
C PRO A 77 12.80 -8.75 -23.61
N PHE A 78 14.05 -8.51 -23.23
CA PHE A 78 14.76 -7.28 -23.58
C PHE A 78 14.76 -7.03 -25.08
N THR A 79 14.57 -5.78 -25.42
CA THR A 79 14.52 -5.30 -26.78
C THR A 79 15.85 -4.63 -27.16
N LYS A 80 16.11 -4.50 -28.47
CA LYS A 80 17.37 -3.91 -28.93
C LYS A 80 17.47 -2.45 -28.49
N ASN A 81 18.60 -2.10 -27.87
CA ASN A 81 18.89 -0.77 -27.31
C ASN A 81 17.98 -0.38 -26.14
N GLU A 82 17.32 -1.34 -25.49
CA GLU A 82 16.60 -1.08 -24.25
C GLU A 82 17.59 -0.69 -23.14
N LEU A 83 17.21 0.33 -22.37
CA LEU A 83 17.99 0.82 -21.24
C LEU A 83 17.35 0.37 -19.94
N VAL A 84 18.18 0.05 -18.97
CA VAL A 84 17.76 -0.08 -17.58
C VAL A 84 17.65 1.32 -17.01
N VAL A 85 16.55 1.58 -16.30
CA VAL A 85 16.29 2.85 -15.63
C VAL A 85 16.19 2.63 -14.13
N ASP A 86 16.82 3.51 -13.38
CA ASP A 86 16.76 3.58 -11.92
C ASP A 86 16.76 5.07 -11.51
N PHE A 87 16.62 5.37 -10.23
CA PHE A 87 16.63 6.73 -9.72
C PHE A 87 17.64 6.91 -8.57
N ILE A 88 18.06 8.14 -8.38
CA ILE A 88 18.85 8.59 -7.24
C ILE A 88 17.86 9.21 -6.25
N GLY A 89 17.64 8.51 -5.13
CA GLY A 89 16.74 8.95 -4.07
C GLY A 89 17.43 9.75 -2.97
N SER A 90 16.66 10.58 -2.26
CA SER A 90 17.15 11.29 -1.07
C SER A 90 17.57 10.32 0.04
N PRO A 91 18.77 10.48 0.64
CA PRO A 91 19.16 9.75 1.82
C PRO A 91 18.61 10.36 3.12
N VAL A 92 17.99 11.55 3.08
CA VAL A 92 17.54 12.30 4.25
C VAL A 92 16.04 12.59 4.19
N ALA A 93 15.43 12.78 5.36
CA ALA A 93 13.99 13.02 5.47
C ALA A 93 13.57 14.44 5.08
N HIS A 94 14.45 15.45 5.24
CA HIS A 94 14.15 16.82 4.84
C HIS A 94 15.48 17.55 4.60
N GLY A 95 15.64 18.27 3.48
CA GLY A 95 16.90 18.95 3.20
C GLY A 95 16.93 19.78 1.93
N GLU A 96 17.82 20.76 1.87
CA GLU A 96 18.11 21.54 0.65
C GLU A 96 19.17 20.81 -0.18
N ILE A 97 18.87 20.54 -1.45
CA ILE A 97 19.82 19.96 -2.41
C ILE A 97 20.83 21.04 -2.77
N ILE A 98 22.08 20.85 -2.37
CA ILE A 98 23.17 21.80 -2.64
C ILE A 98 23.86 21.47 -3.96
N ASN A 99 24.15 20.19 -4.18
CA ASN A 99 24.86 19.76 -5.38
C ASN A 99 24.62 18.28 -5.70
N LEU A 100 24.62 17.95 -6.99
CA LEU A 100 24.57 16.60 -7.54
C LEU A 100 25.53 16.54 -8.73
N ASN A 101 26.47 15.59 -8.74
CA ASN A 101 27.42 15.40 -9.84
C ASN A 101 26.83 14.64 -11.05
N SER A 102 25.61 15.02 -11.49
CA SER A 102 24.88 14.33 -12.56
C SER A 102 25.66 14.25 -13.88
N GLU A 103 26.27 15.36 -14.30
CA GLU A 103 27.05 15.43 -15.54
C GLU A 103 28.22 14.44 -15.55
N GLU A 104 28.95 14.33 -14.43
CA GLU A 104 30.07 13.39 -14.32
C GLU A 104 29.60 11.93 -14.34
N LEU A 105 28.47 11.64 -13.69
CA LEU A 105 27.88 10.31 -13.69
C LEU A 105 27.43 9.91 -15.10
N ALA A 106 26.88 10.85 -15.88
CA ALA A 106 26.46 10.62 -17.25
C ALA A 106 27.62 10.29 -18.21
N GLN A 107 28.86 10.59 -17.84
CA GLN A 107 30.07 10.26 -18.63
C GLN A 107 30.68 8.91 -18.25
N LEU A 108 30.10 8.17 -17.30
CA LEU A 108 30.60 6.86 -16.92
C LEU A 108 30.27 5.80 -17.97
N ASP A 109 31.17 4.84 -18.12
CA ASP A 109 30.99 3.71 -19.05
C ASP A 109 29.70 2.94 -18.74
N GLY A 110 28.92 2.65 -19.79
CA GLY A 110 27.62 2.00 -19.70
C GLY A 110 26.47 2.87 -19.16
N ILE A 111 26.69 4.17 -18.89
CA ILE A 111 25.63 5.12 -18.54
C ILE A 111 25.26 5.96 -19.76
N THR A 112 23.98 6.00 -20.08
CA THR A 112 23.45 6.76 -21.21
C THR A 112 23.06 8.18 -20.80
N GLY A 113 22.62 8.36 -19.55
CA GLY A 113 22.26 9.68 -19.05
C GLY A 113 21.88 9.70 -17.58
N VAL A 114 22.00 10.88 -16.99
CA VAL A 114 21.45 11.22 -15.68
C VAL A 114 20.60 12.47 -15.83
N PHE A 115 19.32 12.37 -15.51
CA PHE A 115 18.32 13.39 -15.77
C PHE A 115 17.75 13.93 -14.46
N THR A 116 17.69 15.24 -14.35
CA THR A 116 17.18 15.97 -13.19
C THR A 116 15.83 16.59 -13.50
N HIS A 117 15.24 17.31 -12.54
CA HIS A 117 14.02 18.07 -12.79
C HIS A 117 14.14 19.05 -13.98
N ALA A 118 15.35 19.51 -14.32
CA ALA A 118 15.59 20.45 -15.40
C ALA A 118 15.44 19.83 -16.80
N ASP A 119 15.51 18.49 -16.89
CA ASP A 119 15.41 17.74 -18.14
C ASP A 119 13.97 17.34 -18.47
N ILE A 120 13.01 17.64 -17.59
CA ILE A 120 11.59 17.37 -17.80
C ILE A 120 11.03 18.41 -18.79
N PRO A 121 10.59 18.01 -20.00
CA PRO A 121 10.09 18.98 -21.00
C PRO A 121 8.70 19.54 -20.64
N GLY A 122 8.00 18.89 -19.71
CA GLY A 122 6.65 19.26 -19.27
C GLY A 122 6.60 19.74 -17.82
N HIS A 123 5.57 19.32 -17.09
CA HIS A 123 5.35 19.72 -15.71
C HIS A 123 6.06 18.78 -14.73
N ASN A 124 6.89 19.33 -13.84
CA ASN A 124 7.48 18.61 -12.70
C ASN A 124 6.57 18.61 -11.47
N LEU A 125 5.26 18.62 -11.66
CA LEU A 125 4.27 18.64 -10.58
C LEU A 125 3.16 17.64 -10.93
N TYR A 126 2.92 16.73 -10.02
CA TYR A 126 2.02 15.59 -10.17
C TYR A 126 1.08 15.50 -8.96
N GLY A 127 -0.01 14.78 -9.17
CA GLY A 127 -0.88 14.30 -8.12
C GLY A 127 -2.29 14.02 -8.66
N PRO A 128 -2.92 12.90 -8.28
CA PRO A 128 -4.13 12.41 -8.93
C PRO A 128 -5.37 13.27 -8.65
N VAL A 129 -5.37 14.04 -7.56
CA VAL A 129 -6.49 14.90 -7.13
C VAL A 129 -6.03 16.33 -6.89
N ILE A 130 -4.94 16.49 -6.14
CA ILE A 130 -4.26 17.76 -5.90
C ILE A 130 -2.87 17.62 -6.50
N GLN A 131 -2.40 18.62 -7.24
CA GLN A 131 -1.06 18.64 -7.83
C GLN A 131 -0.08 19.27 -6.82
N ASP A 132 0.37 18.49 -5.85
CA ASP A 132 1.27 18.93 -4.78
C ASP A 132 2.57 18.11 -4.66
N GLU A 133 2.76 17.10 -5.51
CA GLU A 133 3.94 16.23 -5.48
C GLU A 133 4.91 16.54 -6.62
N ARG A 134 6.20 16.66 -6.33
CA ARG A 134 7.24 16.80 -7.36
C ARG A 134 7.63 15.44 -7.91
N PHE A 135 7.68 15.31 -9.24
CA PHE A 135 8.10 14.06 -9.88
C PHE A 135 9.58 13.77 -9.62
N LEU A 136 10.43 14.79 -9.82
CA LEU A 136 11.81 14.83 -9.33
C LEU A 136 11.96 16.03 -8.39
N ALA A 137 12.64 15.83 -7.26
CA ALA A 137 12.90 16.86 -6.27
C ALA A 137 13.58 18.09 -6.91
N GLU A 138 13.08 19.27 -6.58
CA GLU A 138 13.55 20.56 -7.09
C GLU A 138 13.94 21.43 -5.89
N GLY A 139 15.25 21.59 -5.66
CA GLY A 139 15.81 22.40 -4.58
C GLY A 139 15.69 21.81 -3.17
N VAL A 140 14.60 21.12 -2.84
CA VAL A 140 14.35 20.53 -1.51
C VAL A 140 13.87 19.08 -1.66
N VAL A 141 14.29 18.23 -0.72
CA VAL A 141 13.77 16.88 -0.49
C VAL A 141 12.96 16.86 0.80
N GLU A 142 11.85 16.13 0.83
CA GLU A 142 10.82 16.14 1.88
C GLU A 142 10.57 14.76 2.51
N TYR A 143 11.22 13.71 2.00
CA TYR A 143 11.24 12.37 2.59
C TYR A 143 12.41 11.52 2.11
N VAL A 144 12.74 10.47 2.89
CA VAL A 144 13.77 9.49 2.51
C VAL A 144 13.29 8.69 1.31
N GLY A 145 14.15 8.55 0.30
CA GLY A 145 13.85 7.85 -0.94
C GLY A 145 13.19 8.71 -2.01
N GLN A 146 12.88 9.99 -1.74
CA GLN A 146 12.32 10.89 -2.76
C GLN A 146 13.21 10.95 -4.00
N PRO A 147 12.70 10.70 -5.21
CA PRO A 147 13.48 10.77 -6.44
C PRO A 147 14.05 12.18 -6.67
N ILE A 148 15.37 12.28 -6.83
CA ILE A 148 16.09 13.52 -7.14
C ILE A 148 16.47 13.56 -8.62
N ALA A 149 16.93 12.43 -9.15
CA ALA A 149 17.32 12.28 -10.55
C ALA A 149 17.07 10.86 -11.05
N ILE A 150 16.90 10.71 -12.35
CA ILE A 150 16.85 9.43 -13.05
C ILE A 150 18.25 9.10 -13.58
N ILE A 151 18.65 7.83 -13.51
CA ILE A 151 19.86 7.31 -14.13
C ILE A 151 19.48 6.18 -15.08
N ALA A 152 19.88 6.31 -16.34
CA ALA A 152 19.64 5.31 -17.39
C ALA A 152 20.97 4.76 -17.89
N GLY A 153 21.06 3.43 -18.05
CA GLY A 153 22.27 2.77 -18.51
C GLY A 153 22.00 1.44 -19.20
N GLU A 154 23.04 0.86 -19.78
CA GLU A 154 22.97 -0.36 -20.58
C GLU A 154 22.72 -1.62 -19.74
N SER A 155 22.96 -1.56 -18.43
CA SER A 155 22.70 -2.67 -17.51
C SER A 155 22.51 -2.22 -16.06
N ARG A 156 21.84 -3.07 -15.26
CA ARG A 156 21.71 -2.89 -13.80
C ARG A 156 23.08 -2.77 -13.11
N GLU A 157 24.09 -3.50 -13.59
CA GLU A 157 25.44 -3.47 -13.03
C GLU A 157 26.15 -2.14 -13.31
N ALA A 158 26.03 -1.60 -14.53
CA ALA A 158 26.59 -0.28 -14.87
C ALA A 158 26.03 0.81 -13.95
N ILE A 159 24.71 0.83 -13.75
CA ILE A 159 24.04 1.76 -12.83
C ILE A 159 24.54 1.57 -11.40
N ARG A 160 24.67 0.33 -10.92
CA ARG A 160 25.17 0.03 -9.58
C ARG A 160 26.59 0.55 -9.37
N GLN A 161 27.47 0.42 -10.37
CA GLN A 161 28.83 0.96 -10.31
C GLN A 161 28.86 2.49 -10.40
N ALA A 162 27.97 3.10 -11.20
CA ALA A 162 27.83 4.55 -11.27
C ALA A 162 27.36 5.14 -9.93
N LYS A 163 26.36 4.53 -9.28
CA LYS A 163 25.87 4.95 -7.96
C LYS A 163 26.95 4.92 -6.86
N LYS A 164 28.02 4.13 -6.99
CA LYS A 164 29.16 4.17 -6.05
C LYS A 164 30.02 5.42 -6.18
N LYS A 165 29.95 6.11 -7.32
CA LYS A 165 30.66 7.38 -7.60
C LYS A 165 29.77 8.61 -7.41
N LEU A 166 28.52 8.41 -6.97
CA LEU A 166 27.57 9.47 -6.69
C LEU A 166 28.11 10.39 -5.60
N ARG A 167 28.06 11.70 -5.87
CA ARG A 167 28.28 12.76 -4.90
C ARG A 167 27.03 13.63 -4.88
N LEU A 168 26.30 13.51 -3.78
CA LEU A 168 25.08 14.25 -3.50
C LEU A 168 25.29 14.99 -2.18
N GLU A 169 25.23 16.32 -2.25
CA GLU A 169 25.34 17.20 -1.10
C GLU A 169 23.96 17.75 -0.75
N ILE A 170 23.50 17.47 0.45
CA ILE A 170 22.23 17.95 0.99
C ILE A 170 22.49 18.59 2.34
N LYS A 171 21.97 19.80 2.51
CA LYS A 171 21.92 20.46 3.80
C LYS A 171 20.63 20.05 4.51
N GLU A 172 20.75 19.19 5.52
CA GLU A 172 19.60 18.70 6.28
C GLU A 172 18.82 19.85 6.93
N LEU A 173 17.49 19.76 6.81
CA LEU A 173 16.53 20.60 7.48
C LEU A 173 15.81 19.80 8.56
N VAL A 174 15.13 20.47 9.49
CA VAL A 174 14.39 19.78 10.57
C VAL A 174 13.15 19.10 9.97
N PRO A 175 13.04 17.76 10.04
CA PRO A 175 11.86 17.03 9.58
C PRO A 175 10.78 16.97 10.68
N VAL A 176 9.58 16.57 10.29
CA VAL A 176 8.45 16.28 11.19
C VAL A 176 8.04 14.82 10.98
N PHE A 177 8.05 14.01 12.05
CA PHE A 177 7.87 12.56 11.94
C PHE A 177 6.56 12.06 12.54
N THR A 178 6.01 12.77 13.53
CA THR A 178 4.83 12.32 14.27
C THR A 178 3.61 13.19 14.01
N ILE A 179 2.43 12.61 14.23
CA ILE A 179 1.16 13.33 14.12
C ILE A 179 1.11 14.47 15.15
N GLU A 180 1.61 14.23 16.35
CA GLU A 180 1.67 15.21 17.44
C GLU A 180 2.56 16.40 17.11
N GLU A 181 3.72 16.17 16.50
CA GLU A 181 4.62 17.23 16.01
C GLU A 181 3.94 18.07 14.92
N ALA A 182 3.30 17.42 13.94
CA ALA A 182 2.58 18.11 12.86
C ALA A 182 1.42 18.97 13.40
N ILE A 183 0.64 18.45 14.35
CA ILE A 183 -0.43 19.20 15.04
C ILE A 183 0.15 20.41 15.77
N SER A 184 1.26 20.22 16.50
CA SER A 184 1.92 21.27 17.27
C SER A 184 2.48 22.38 16.36
N ALA A 185 3.05 22.00 15.22
CA ALA A 185 3.56 22.90 14.19
C ALA A 185 2.47 23.51 13.29
N LYS A 186 1.21 23.08 13.44
CA LYS A 186 0.07 23.44 12.58
C LYS A 186 0.31 23.13 11.09
N GLN A 187 1.01 22.04 10.81
CA GLN A 187 1.26 21.54 9.47
C GLN A 187 0.18 20.52 9.12
N PHE A 188 -0.79 20.93 8.30
CA PHE A 188 -1.93 20.11 7.91
C PHE A 188 -2.03 20.00 6.39
N ILE A 189 -2.47 18.83 5.91
CA ILE A 189 -2.78 18.61 4.51
C ILE A 189 -4.24 19.02 4.27
N GLY A 190 -4.45 20.09 3.50
CA GLY A 190 -5.78 20.57 3.09
C GLY A 190 -6.63 21.18 4.22
N THR A 191 -7.93 21.31 3.95
CA THR A 191 -8.89 21.96 4.88
C THR A 191 -9.53 20.95 5.83
N THR A 192 -9.81 21.38 7.06
CA THR A 192 -10.50 20.56 8.05
C THR A 192 -11.90 20.18 7.58
N ARG A 193 -12.16 18.88 7.46
CA ARG A 193 -13.48 18.33 7.15
C ARG A 193 -14.22 17.99 8.44
N ARG A 194 -15.50 18.37 8.52
CA ARG A 194 -16.36 18.13 9.70
C ARG A 194 -17.69 17.55 9.28
N PHE A 195 -18.10 16.48 9.94
CA PHE A 195 -19.45 15.92 9.85
C PHE A 195 -20.20 16.20 11.15
N LYS A 196 -21.49 16.55 11.05
CA LYS A 196 -22.36 16.75 12.21
C LYS A 196 -23.76 16.25 11.87
N GLN A 197 -24.34 15.48 12.78
CA GLN A 197 -25.72 15.02 12.67
C GLN A 197 -26.39 15.13 14.04
N GLY A 198 -27.61 15.68 14.07
CA GLY A 198 -28.36 15.85 15.32
C GLY A 198 -27.73 16.82 16.33
N ASN A 199 -28.11 16.65 17.60
CA ASN A 199 -27.62 17.44 18.73
C ASN A 199 -26.70 16.60 19.63
N PHE A 200 -25.41 16.58 19.30
CA PHE A 200 -24.37 15.87 20.04
C PHE A 200 -24.34 16.27 21.52
N GLU A 201 -24.34 17.56 21.83
CA GLU A 201 -24.18 18.06 23.21
C GLU A 201 -25.28 17.53 24.14
N LYS A 202 -26.54 17.55 23.66
CA LYS A 202 -27.67 17.00 24.41
C LYS A 202 -27.50 15.50 24.64
N ALA A 203 -27.25 14.74 23.57
CA ALA A 203 -27.11 13.28 23.64
C ALA A 203 -25.95 12.86 24.55
N TRP A 204 -24.84 13.62 24.52
CA TRP A 204 -23.68 13.38 25.37
C TRP A 204 -23.96 13.66 26.85
N SER A 205 -24.66 14.76 27.16
CA SER A 205 -25.01 15.12 28.55
C SER A 205 -26.05 14.21 29.20
N GLU A 206 -26.94 13.60 28.40
CA GLU A 206 -28.03 12.74 28.86
C GLU A 206 -27.64 11.25 28.90
N ALA A 207 -26.44 10.89 28.43
CA ALA A 207 -25.99 9.50 28.38
C ALA A 207 -25.71 8.93 29.78
N GLU A 208 -26.23 7.74 30.06
CA GLU A 208 -26.00 7.02 31.33
C GLU A 208 -24.53 6.59 31.51
N HIS A 209 -23.88 6.22 30.40
CA HIS A 209 -22.49 5.79 30.39
C HIS A 209 -21.73 6.51 29.27
N THR A 210 -20.50 6.93 29.57
CA THR A 210 -19.60 7.56 28.60
C THR A 210 -18.25 6.86 28.63
N LEU A 211 -17.65 6.69 27.45
CA LEU A 211 -16.30 6.16 27.29
C LEU A 211 -15.51 7.12 26.40
N LYS A 212 -14.28 7.41 26.83
CA LYS A 212 -13.33 8.20 26.06
C LYS A 212 -12.02 7.44 25.97
N GLY A 213 -11.44 7.40 24.78
CA GLY A 213 -10.15 6.78 24.54
C GLY A 213 -9.57 7.26 23.21
N THR A 214 -8.33 6.84 22.96
CA THR A 214 -7.64 7.05 21.68
C THR A 214 -7.39 5.68 21.07
N PHE A 215 -7.68 5.56 19.78
CA PHE A 215 -7.33 4.39 18.97
C PHE A 215 -6.33 4.82 17.91
N ILE A 216 -5.23 4.09 17.79
CA ILE A 216 -4.17 4.35 16.82
C ILE A 216 -4.11 3.17 15.87
N CYS A 217 -4.17 3.45 14.57
CA CYS A 217 -3.95 2.48 13.50
C CYS A 217 -2.73 2.94 12.71
N ASN A 218 -1.70 2.11 12.66
CA ASN A 218 -0.45 2.44 11.97
C ASN A 218 -0.56 2.24 10.45
N GLY A 219 0.51 2.61 9.75
CA GLY A 219 0.64 2.34 8.31
C GLY A 219 0.76 0.85 8.00
N GLN A 220 0.43 0.50 6.76
CA GLN A 220 0.55 -0.83 6.21
C GLN A 220 1.03 -0.72 4.75
N GLU A 221 2.04 -1.52 4.40
CA GLU A 221 2.54 -1.65 3.04
C GLU A 221 1.64 -2.63 2.27
N GLN A 222 1.41 -2.34 0.98
CA GLN A 222 0.57 -3.18 0.11
C GLN A 222 1.19 -4.56 -0.08
N PHE A 223 2.52 -4.62 -0.20
CA PHE A 223 3.29 -5.87 -0.31
C PHE A 223 2.79 -6.77 -1.46
N TYR A 224 2.54 -6.16 -2.62
CA TYR A 224 2.28 -6.91 -3.85
C TYR A 224 3.49 -7.79 -4.21
N LEU A 225 3.22 -8.98 -4.76
CA LEU A 225 4.28 -9.95 -5.08
C LEU A 225 5.10 -9.52 -6.30
N GLU A 226 4.48 -8.86 -7.27
CA GLU A 226 5.17 -8.20 -8.39
C GLU A 226 5.48 -6.76 -7.98
N SER A 227 6.76 -6.43 -7.81
CA SER A 227 7.18 -5.05 -7.50
C SER A 227 6.87 -4.09 -8.65
N GLN A 228 6.90 -2.77 -8.38
CA GLN A 228 6.74 -1.75 -9.43
C GLN A 228 7.65 -2.02 -10.62
N ALA A 229 7.06 -2.21 -11.79
CA ALA A 229 7.75 -2.48 -13.04
C ALA A 229 7.07 -1.67 -14.16
N ALA A 230 7.89 -1.11 -15.04
CA ALA A 230 7.40 -0.35 -16.19
C ALA A 230 8.36 -0.56 -17.37
N LEU A 231 7.78 -0.70 -18.55
CA LEU A 231 8.49 -0.72 -19.82
C LEU A 231 7.94 0.42 -20.68
N ALA A 232 8.81 1.31 -21.12
CA ALA A 232 8.44 2.44 -21.96
C ALA A 232 9.06 2.28 -23.35
N TRP A 233 8.22 2.13 -24.37
CA TRP A 233 8.64 2.14 -25.76
C TRP A 233 8.45 3.55 -26.34
N PRO A 234 9.49 4.20 -26.88
CA PRO A 234 9.31 5.50 -27.52
C PRO A 234 8.50 5.33 -28.82
N GLY A 235 7.27 5.84 -28.83
CA GLY A 235 6.31 5.77 -29.93
C GLY A 235 4.90 6.06 -29.42
N GLU A 236 4.22 7.01 -30.10
CA GLU A 236 3.13 7.87 -29.60
C GLU A 236 3.59 9.05 -28.71
#